data_AF-E3EL62-F1
#
_entry.id   AF-E3EL62-F1
#
_cell.length_a   1.000
_cell.length_b   1.000
_cell.length_c   1.000
_cell.angle_alpha   90.00
_cell.angle_beta   90.00
_cell.angle_gamma   90.00
#
_symmetry.space_group_name_H-M   'P 1'
#
loop_
_entity.id
_entity.type
_entity.pdbx_description
1 polymer ?
#
loop_
_entity_poly.entity_id
_entity_poly.type
_entity_poly.pdbx_seq_one_letter_code
_entity_poly.pdbx_strand_id
1 'polypeptide(L)'
;MKKIKVFLPALLMLLFFTSFFGITSVSASEANPSVSASEANPSVSASEANPSVSASEANPSVSASEANPSVSASEATYDFSPSALEPDSTYPGTNIRVKVGDVLYSSKALGGSAMIVGHVGIIGPDYMVYHVNAVNDNQGEGGKRDTISYYQMRHNPNESIAVYRATHGRNAAYWAKNNYSSVTSYHIPVYSWDNFQLKTINPNYCSKFIWQAFYYGNYDTDYIIGYYTPNKEAFVTPGQVVNSDDLTYVGSFGSRS
;
A
#
# COMPACT_ATOMS: atom_id res chain seq x y z
N MET A 1 -8.92 -53.12 -34.05
CA MET A 1 -8.47 -51.79 -34.50
C MET A 1 -7.74 -51.09 -33.36
N LYS A 2 -6.40 -51.05 -33.42
CA LYS A 2 -5.54 -50.32 -32.46
C LYS A 2 -5.25 -48.94 -33.06
N LYS A 3 -5.59 -47.86 -32.34
CA LYS A 3 -5.18 -46.51 -32.71
C LYS A 3 -3.88 -46.16 -31.98
N ILE A 4 -2.87 -45.85 -32.78
CA ILE A 4 -1.51 -45.47 -32.41
C ILE A 4 -1.53 -44.00 -31.98
N LYS A 5 -0.87 -43.70 -30.85
CA LYS A 5 -0.54 -42.35 -30.40
C LYS A 5 0.58 -41.80 -31.30
N VAL A 6 0.38 -40.62 -31.87
CA VAL A 6 1.46 -39.87 -32.54
C VAL A 6 2.02 -38.87 -31.53
N PHE A 7 3.25 -39.15 -31.10
CA PHE A 7 4.16 -38.26 -30.39
C PHE A 7 4.92 -37.47 -31.46
N LEU A 8 5.01 -36.15 -31.36
CA LEU A 8 5.88 -35.35 -32.23
C LEU A 8 6.95 -34.67 -31.34
N PRO A 9 8.25 -35.00 -31.52
CA PRO A 9 9.33 -34.38 -30.76
C PRO A 9 9.89 -33.14 -31.46
N ALA A 10 10.52 -32.28 -30.67
CA ALA A 10 11.23 -31.08 -31.06
C ALA A 10 12.36 -31.34 -32.07
N LEU A 11 12.45 -30.50 -33.11
CA LEU A 11 13.68 -30.22 -33.86
C LEU A 11 13.46 -29.03 -34.84
N LEU A 12 14.08 -27.87 -34.60
CA LEU A 12 14.91 -27.16 -35.61
C LEU A 12 15.58 -25.93 -34.98
N MET A 13 16.90 -26.03 -34.81
CA MET A 13 17.84 -24.93 -34.59
C MET A 13 18.59 -24.70 -35.92
N LEU A 14 19.17 -23.49 -36.10
CA LEU A 14 20.13 -23.07 -37.16
C LEU A 14 19.46 -22.63 -38.50
N LEU A 15 19.72 -21.50 -39.17
CA LEU A 15 20.89 -20.63 -39.45
C LEU A 15 20.34 -19.24 -39.95
N PHE A 16 21.01 -18.08 -39.95
CA PHE A 16 22.25 -17.72 -40.67
C PHE A 16 22.79 -16.34 -40.22
N PHE A 17 24.11 -16.28 -40.04
CA PHE A 17 24.97 -15.09 -40.07
C PHE A 17 25.03 -14.52 -41.50
N THR A 18 24.91 -13.20 -41.69
CA THR A 18 25.69 -12.46 -42.70
C THR A 18 26.01 -11.04 -42.22
N SER A 19 27.27 -10.68 -42.38
CA SER A 19 27.97 -9.44 -42.07
C SER A 19 27.75 -8.34 -43.12
N PHE A 20 27.85 -7.04 -42.77
CA PHE A 20 28.71 -6.11 -43.51
C PHE A 20 29.00 -4.77 -42.77
N PHE A 21 30.19 -4.25 -43.05
CA PHE A 21 30.90 -3.09 -42.51
C PHE A 21 30.23 -1.72 -42.73
N GLY A 22 30.58 -0.72 -41.89
CA GLY A 22 30.42 0.69 -42.25
C GLY A 22 30.62 1.69 -41.10
N ILE A 23 31.87 2.05 -40.81
CA ILE A 23 32.29 3.21 -40.01
C ILE A 23 32.23 4.48 -40.87
N THR A 24 31.62 5.56 -40.38
CA THR A 24 32.12 6.95 -40.57
C THR A 24 31.74 7.83 -39.40
N SER A 25 32.77 8.32 -38.71
CA SER A 25 32.76 9.51 -37.85
C SER A 25 32.78 10.78 -38.72
N VAL A 26 32.01 11.80 -38.34
CA VAL A 26 32.28 13.20 -38.73
C VAL A 26 32.24 14.05 -37.47
N SER A 27 33.30 14.84 -37.27
CA SER A 27 33.45 15.84 -36.22
C SER A 27 33.38 17.26 -36.80
N ALA A 28 32.84 18.16 -35.96
CA ALA A 28 33.18 19.57 -35.73
C ALA A 28 32.92 20.67 -36.78
N SER A 29 32.32 21.76 -36.26
CA SER A 29 32.77 23.18 -36.25
C SER A 29 31.63 24.15 -36.62
N GLU A 30 31.09 24.91 -35.66
CA GLU A 30 31.49 26.25 -35.16
C GLU A 30 30.69 27.40 -35.79
N ALA A 31 30.04 28.21 -34.94
CA ALA A 31 30.14 29.67 -34.86
C ALA A 31 28.80 30.34 -34.43
N ASN A 32 28.88 31.07 -33.30
CA ASN A 32 27.90 32.00 -32.76
C ASN A 32 27.94 33.34 -33.56
N PRO A 33 26.96 34.26 -33.41
CA PRO A 33 27.25 35.31 -32.44
C PRO A 33 26.05 35.81 -31.61
N SER A 34 26.45 36.28 -30.44
CA SER A 34 25.75 37.04 -29.40
C SER A 34 25.44 38.51 -29.76
N VAL A 35 24.78 39.17 -28.80
CA VAL A 35 24.71 40.63 -28.51
C VAL A 35 23.43 41.31 -29.04
N SER A 36 22.54 41.82 -28.19
CA SER A 36 22.78 43.08 -27.47
C SER A 36 22.10 43.18 -26.10
N ALA A 37 22.92 43.61 -25.13
CA ALA A 37 22.57 44.12 -23.82
C ALA A 37 22.15 45.60 -23.91
N SER A 38 21.40 46.08 -22.91
CA SER A 38 21.74 47.24 -22.06
C SER A 38 20.50 47.63 -21.22
N GLU A 39 20.51 47.40 -19.89
CA GLU A 39 20.89 48.39 -18.85
C GLU A 39 19.70 49.31 -18.49
N ALA A 40 19.13 49.19 -17.27
CA ALA A 40 19.41 50.08 -16.11
C ALA A 40 18.37 51.23 -16.04
N ASN A 41 17.76 51.69 -14.94
CA ASN A 41 17.82 51.45 -13.48
C ASN A 41 16.62 52.26 -12.85
N PRO A 42 16.59 52.74 -11.59
CA PRO A 42 15.72 52.26 -10.51
C PRO A 42 14.84 53.36 -9.84
N SER A 43 14.41 53.09 -8.60
CA SER A 43 14.01 53.96 -7.47
C SER A 43 12.50 53.93 -7.15
N VAL A 44 12.10 53.26 -6.07
CA VAL A 44 12.10 53.63 -4.63
C VAL A 44 10.99 54.62 -4.29
N SER A 45 10.09 54.22 -3.37
CA SER A 45 9.81 54.98 -2.15
C SER A 45 9.08 54.10 -1.13
N ALA A 46 9.76 53.88 -0.01
CA ALA A 46 9.20 53.40 1.23
C ALA A 46 8.43 54.53 1.94
N SER A 47 7.45 54.16 2.78
CA SER A 47 7.26 54.82 4.06
C SER A 47 6.53 53.88 5.01
N GLU A 48 7.25 53.47 6.05
CA GLU A 48 6.73 52.85 7.25
C GLU A 48 5.81 53.81 8.04
N ALA A 49 4.86 53.26 8.80
CA ALA A 49 4.74 53.44 10.25
C ALA A 49 3.39 52.90 10.77
N ASN A 50 3.46 51.88 11.62
CA ASN A 50 2.48 51.59 12.70
C ASN A 50 2.73 52.63 13.84
N PRO A 51 1.87 52.89 14.87
CA PRO A 51 1.12 51.89 15.64
C PRO A 51 -0.20 52.32 16.38
N SER A 52 -0.79 51.32 17.05
CA SER A 52 -1.36 51.35 18.42
C SER A 52 -2.90 51.37 18.66
N VAL A 53 -3.36 50.21 19.17
CA VAL A 53 -4.11 49.93 20.42
C VAL A 53 -5.23 50.88 20.88
N SER A 54 -6.42 50.31 21.18
CA SER A 54 -7.14 50.54 22.45
C SER A 54 -8.10 49.39 22.76
N ALA A 55 -7.96 48.85 23.98
CA ALA A 55 -8.78 47.83 24.61
C ALA A 55 -9.77 48.47 25.60
N SER A 56 -10.57 47.61 26.26
CA SER A 56 -11.54 47.84 27.37
C SER A 56 -12.89 48.44 26.94
N GLU A 57 -14.05 47.95 27.39
CA GLU A 57 -14.43 47.58 28.75
C GLU A 57 -15.48 46.45 28.77
N ALA A 58 -15.59 45.75 29.92
CA ALA A 58 -16.37 44.55 30.14
C ALA A 58 -17.64 44.78 31.00
N ASN A 59 -18.70 44.01 30.68
CA ASN A 59 -19.73 43.36 31.54
C ASN A 59 -20.57 44.23 32.56
N PRO A 60 -21.62 43.70 33.23
CA PRO A 60 -22.38 42.44 33.06
C PRO A 60 -23.92 42.58 33.14
N SER A 61 -24.66 41.51 32.83
CA SER A 61 -25.87 41.19 33.60
C SER A 61 -26.13 39.68 33.65
N VAL A 62 -26.21 39.20 34.89
CA VAL A 62 -26.60 37.85 35.30
C VAL A 62 -28.12 37.83 35.45
N SER A 63 -28.77 36.74 35.04
CA SER A 63 -30.09 36.37 35.58
C SER A 63 -30.15 34.85 35.68
N ALA A 64 -30.22 34.40 36.93
CA ALA A 64 -30.45 33.02 37.31
C ALA A 64 -31.96 32.74 37.37
N SER A 65 -32.37 31.54 36.97
CA SER A 65 -33.57 30.88 37.51
C SER A 65 -33.48 29.36 37.33
N GLU A 66 -33.06 28.70 38.43
CA GLU A 66 -33.60 27.48 39.04
C GLU A 66 -34.38 26.44 38.18
N ALA A 67 -33.75 25.26 38.11
CA ALA A 67 -34.21 23.86 38.05
C ALA A 67 -35.69 23.47 37.87
N ASN A 68 -35.93 22.46 37.00
CA ASN A 68 -36.29 21.08 37.41
C ASN A 68 -36.03 20.07 36.25
N PRO A 69 -35.69 18.79 36.52
CA PRO A 69 -35.08 17.89 35.57
C PRO A 69 -36.11 17.06 34.79
N SER A 70 -35.85 16.89 33.50
CA SER A 70 -36.50 15.87 32.67
C SER A 70 -35.44 14.84 32.32
N VAL A 71 -35.58 13.65 32.91
CA VAL A 71 -34.78 12.47 32.60
C VAL A 71 -35.07 12.10 31.14
N SER A 72 -34.15 12.44 30.24
CA SER A 72 -34.10 11.82 28.91
C SER A 72 -32.94 10.85 28.93
N ALA A 73 -33.28 9.58 28.76
CA ALA A 73 -32.35 8.48 28.67
C ALA A 73 -31.20 8.87 27.72
N SER A 74 -29.98 8.87 28.23
CA SER A 74 -28.80 8.83 27.39
C SER A 74 -28.83 7.49 26.65
N GLU A 75 -29.40 7.49 25.45
CA GLU A 75 -28.96 6.56 24.43
C GLU A 75 -27.47 6.80 24.27
N ALA A 76 -26.68 5.92 24.90
CA ALA A 76 -25.30 5.75 24.56
C ALA A 76 -25.29 5.25 23.12
N THR A 77 -25.28 6.19 22.17
CA THR A 77 -24.66 5.95 20.88
C THR A 77 -23.18 5.69 21.18
N TYR A 78 -22.88 4.43 21.47
CA TYR A 78 -21.53 3.90 21.34
C TYR A 78 -21.17 4.11 19.88
N ASP A 79 -20.53 5.24 19.61
CA ASP A 79 -19.73 5.45 18.43
C ASP A 79 -18.62 4.40 18.50
N PHE A 80 -18.90 3.25 17.91
CA PHE A 80 -17.93 2.16 17.76
C PHE A 80 -16.94 2.62 16.69
N SER A 81 -16.09 3.58 17.03
CA SER A 81 -14.79 3.70 16.39
C SER A 81 -14.10 2.38 16.67
N PRO A 82 -13.93 1.50 15.67
CA PRO A 82 -13.43 0.16 15.91
C PRO A 82 -11.97 0.35 16.33
N SER A 83 -11.75 0.31 17.64
CA SER A 83 -10.52 0.82 18.23
C SER A 83 -9.40 -0.10 17.77
N ALA A 84 -8.43 0.51 17.09
CA ALA A 84 -7.17 -0.15 16.83
C ALA A 84 -6.61 -0.68 18.15
N LEU A 85 -5.80 -1.73 18.08
CA LEU A 85 -5.09 -2.16 19.27
C LEU A 85 -4.23 -1.00 19.81
N GLU A 86 -4.21 -0.85 21.13
CA GLU A 86 -3.31 0.10 21.77
C GLU A 86 -1.85 -0.25 21.43
N PRO A 87 -0.95 0.74 21.31
CA PRO A 87 0.48 0.49 21.19
C PRO A 87 0.95 -0.47 22.31
N ASP A 88 1.82 -1.42 21.95
CA ASP A 88 2.32 -2.53 22.79
C ASP A 88 1.34 -3.68 23.11
N SER A 89 0.16 -3.72 22.49
CA SER A 89 -0.73 -4.89 22.54
C SER A 89 -0.09 -6.13 21.89
N THR A 90 -0.58 -7.32 22.27
CA THR A 90 -0.21 -8.59 21.63
C THR A 90 -1.27 -9.05 20.63
N TYR A 91 -0.86 -9.88 19.67
CA TYR A 91 -1.82 -10.57 18.81
C TYR A 91 -2.73 -11.48 19.65
N PRO A 92 -4.04 -11.58 19.32
CA PRO A 92 -5.01 -12.33 20.11
C PRO A 92 -4.56 -13.75 20.44
N GLY A 93 -4.60 -14.11 21.72
CA GLY A 93 -4.21 -15.45 22.18
C GLY A 93 -2.71 -15.74 22.13
N THR A 94 -1.86 -14.72 22.00
CA THR A 94 -0.40 -14.87 21.93
C THR A 94 0.33 -13.88 22.86
N ASN A 95 1.62 -14.14 23.07
CA ASN A 95 2.57 -13.19 23.69
C ASN A 95 3.34 -12.37 22.65
N ILE A 96 2.94 -12.41 21.37
CA ILE A 96 3.62 -11.72 20.28
C ILE A 96 3.15 -10.27 20.27
N ARG A 97 4.02 -9.33 20.65
CA ARG A 97 3.71 -7.89 20.53
C ARG A 97 3.53 -7.49 19.07
N VAL A 98 2.46 -6.75 18.82
CA VAL A 98 2.15 -6.15 17.52
C VAL A 98 3.13 -5.01 17.26
N LYS A 99 3.71 -4.98 16.06
CA LYS A 99 4.55 -3.87 15.61
C LYS A 99 4.04 -3.28 14.31
N VAL A 100 4.19 -1.96 14.19
CA VAL A 100 3.98 -1.26 12.92
C VAL A 100 4.91 -1.88 11.87
N GLY A 101 4.34 -2.26 10.73
CA GLY A 101 5.06 -2.92 9.66
C GLY A 101 5.08 -4.45 9.73
N ASP A 102 4.49 -5.07 10.77
CA ASP A 102 4.28 -6.52 10.76
C ASP A 102 3.41 -6.89 9.56
N VAL A 103 3.86 -7.89 8.80
CA VAL A 103 3.11 -8.45 7.67
C VAL A 103 2.36 -9.68 8.16
N LEU A 104 1.05 -9.69 7.90
CA LEU A 104 0.16 -10.78 8.22
C LEU A 104 -0.04 -11.65 6.98
N TYR A 105 0.02 -12.96 7.15
CA TYR A 105 -0.20 -13.91 6.08
C TYR A 105 -1.15 -15.02 6.52
N SER A 106 -2.07 -15.39 5.63
CA SER A 106 -2.91 -16.57 5.80
C SER A 106 -2.90 -17.41 4.54
N SER A 107 -3.20 -18.70 4.67
CA SER A 107 -3.26 -19.65 3.54
C SER A 107 -4.52 -19.53 2.68
N LYS A 108 -5.38 -18.54 2.96
CA LYS A 108 -6.71 -18.37 2.37
C LYS A 108 -6.63 -18.43 0.84
N ALA A 109 -7.17 -19.50 0.26
CA ALA A 109 -7.32 -19.61 -1.18
C ALA A 109 -8.50 -18.72 -1.61
N LEU A 110 -8.24 -17.76 -2.51
CA LEU A 110 -9.31 -16.96 -3.10
C LEU A 110 -10.00 -17.77 -4.20
N GLY A 111 -11.27 -18.13 -4.00
CA GLY A 111 -12.18 -18.48 -5.09
C GLY A 111 -11.87 -19.73 -5.92
N GLY A 112 -11.22 -20.75 -5.35
CA GLY A 112 -11.24 -22.12 -5.90
C GLY A 112 -10.37 -22.42 -7.13
N SER A 113 -9.55 -21.49 -7.61
CA SER A 113 -8.53 -21.75 -8.66
C SER A 113 -7.15 -21.33 -8.18
N ALA A 114 -6.29 -22.32 -7.93
CA ALA A 114 -5.07 -22.27 -7.10
C ALA A 114 -3.88 -21.42 -7.64
N MET A 115 -4.12 -20.43 -8.50
CA MET A 115 -3.02 -19.64 -9.09
C MET A 115 -2.45 -18.58 -8.14
N ILE A 116 -3.24 -18.11 -7.16
CA ILE A 116 -2.75 -17.30 -6.04
C ILE A 116 -3.37 -17.84 -4.75
N VAL A 117 -2.56 -18.56 -3.96
CA VAL A 117 -2.95 -19.05 -2.64
C VAL A 117 -2.40 -18.13 -1.57
N GLY A 118 -3.28 -17.71 -0.68
CA GLY A 118 -2.96 -16.92 0.48
C GLY A 118 -3.43 -15.47 0.39
N HIS A 119 -3.38 -14.80 1.52
CA HIS A 119 -3.75 -13.39 1.66
C HIS A 119 -2.75 -12.69 2.56
N VAL A 120 -2.39 -11.46 2.21
CA VAL A 120 -1.46 -10.64 2.99
C VAL A 120 -2.04 -9.29 3.34
N GLY A 121 -1.64 -8.80 4.52
CA GLY A 121 -1.91 -7.45 5.00
C GLY A 121 -0.73 -6.92 5.81
N ILE A 122 -0.73 -5.63 6.12
CA ILE A 122 0.33 -5.00 6.92
C ILE A 122 -0.27 -4.18 8.07
N ILE A 123 0.37 -4.25 9.23
CA ILE A 123 0.00 -3.42 10.38
C ILE A 123 0.45 -1.98 10.15
N GLY A 124 -0.53 -1.08 10.08
CA GLY A 124 -0.33 0.35 9.94
C GLY A 124 0.20 1.04 11.20
N PRO A 125 0.58 2.33 11.10
CA PRO A 125 1.04 3.13 12.24
C PRO A 125 -0.04 3.40 13.28
N ASP A 126 -1.30 3.18 12.92
CA ASP A 126 -2.46 3.23 13.80
C ASP A 126 -2.94 1.82 14.19
N TYR A 127 -2.08 0.80 14.12
CA TYR A 127 -2.36 -0.58 14.54
C TYR A 127 -3.56 -1.27 13.87
N MET A 128 -4.01 -0.71 12.75
CA MET A 128 -5.00 -1.34 11.86
C MET A 128 -4.31 -2.18 10.80
N VAL A 129 -5.03 -3.15 10.26
CA VAL A 129 -4.56 -3.98 9.14
C VAL A 129 -4.95 -3.32 7.82
N TYR A 130 -3.95 -2.93 7.04
CA TYR A 130 -4.12 -2.45 5.68
C TYR A 130 -3.88 -3.57 4.69
N HIS A 131 -4.85 -3.82 3.81
CA HIS A 131 -4.77 -4.86 2.79
C HIS A 131 -5.75 -4.59 1.66
N VAL A 132 -5.71 -5.43 0.63
CA VAL A 132 -6.64 -5.36 -0.51
C VAL A 132 -7.38 -6.70 -0.65
N ASN A 133 -8.70 -6.70 -0.79
CA ASN A 133 -9.47 -7.92 -1.06
C ASN A 133 -10.64 -7.68 -2.03
N ALA A 134 -11.22 -8.77 -2.53
CA ALA A 134 -12.36 -8.75 -3.45
C ALA A 134 -13.72 -8.62 -2.75
N VAL A 135 -13.76 -8.56 -1.42
CA VAL A 135 -15.01 -8.57 -0.68
C VAL A 135 -15.64 -7.18 -0.78
N ASN A 136 -16.75 -7.09 -1.50
CA ASN A 136 -17.56 -5.87 -1.57
C ASN A 136 -18.47 -5.79 -0.33
N ASP A 137 -17.97 -5.17 0.73
CA ASP A 137 -18.68 -4.92 1.98
C ASP A 137 -18.87 -3.40 2.19
N ASN A 138 -19.15 -2.97 3.42
CA ASN A 138 -19.34 -1.55 3.75
C ASN A 138 -18.11 -0.66 3.48
N GLN A 139 -16.95 -1.24 3.17
CA GLN A 139 -15.74 -0.53 2.74
C GLN A 139 -15.54 -0.56 1.21
N GLY A 140 -16.48 -1.09 0.41
CA GLY A 140 -16.36 -1.26 -1.04
C GLY A 140 -15.44 -2.40 -1.46
N GLU A 141 -15.24 -2.65 -2.75
CA GLU A 141 -14.20 -3.59 -3.21
C GLU A 141 -12.82 -2.94 -3.14
N GLY A 142 -11.74 -3.72 -2.92
CA GLY A 142 -10.38 -3.22 -3.01
C GLY A 142 -9.73 -3.00 -1.65
N GLY A 143 -9.22 -1.79 -1.41
CA GLY A 143 -8.41 -1.44 -0.24
C GLY A 143 -9.20 -1.35 1.05
N LYS A 144 -8.63 -1.87 2.13
CA LYS A 144 -9.29 -2.08 3.42
C LYS A 144 -8.46 -1.54 4.57
N ARG A 145 -9.15 -1.07 5.62
CA ARG A 145 -8.58 -0.71 6.92
C ARG A 145 -9.37 -1.42 8.02
N ASP A 146 -8.82 -2.49 8.54
CA ASP A 146 -9.49 -3.35 9.51
C ASP A 146 -8.88 -3.28 10.90
N THR A 147 -9.68 -3.49 11.95
CA THR A 147 -9.11 -3.92 13.23
C THR A 147 -8.60 -5.35 13.10
N ILE A 148 -7.70 -5.77 14.00
CA ILE A 148 -7.27 -7.17 14.02
C ILE A 148 -8.46 -8.13 14.16
N SER A 149 -9.45 -7.78 14.99
CA SER A 149 -10.66 -8.60 15.16
C SER A 149 -11.47 -8.71 13.86
N TYR A 150 -11.62 -7.62 13.11
CA TYR A 150 -12.38 -7.66 11.84
C TYR A 150 -11.59 -8.40 10.75
N TYR A 151 -10.27 -8.22 10.72
CA TYR A 151 -9.38 -8.98 9.86
C TYR A 151 -9.48 -10.49 10.13
N GLN A 152 -9.52 -10.93 11.40
CA GLN A 152 -9.74 -12.33 11.77
C GLN A 152 -11.06 -12.88 11.23
N MET A 153 -12.14 -12.09 11.26
CA MET A 153 -13.47 -12.50 10.77
C MET A 153 -13.52 -12.69 9.25
N ARG A 154 -12.58 -12.09 8.50
CA ARG A 154 -12.48 -12.26 7.04
C ARG A 154 -11.83 -13.59 6.64
N HIS A 155 -11.35 -14.39 7.59
CA HIS A 155 -10.69 -15.67 7.38
C HIS A 155 -11.60 -16.83 7.72
N ASN A 156 -11.30 -18.02 7.17
CA ASN A 156 -12.10 -19.19 7.48
C ASN A 156 -11.91 -19.57 8.96
N PRO A 157 -12.90 -20.18 9.62
CA PRO A 157 -12.73 -20.66 11.00
C PRO A 157 -11.54 -21.61 11.10
N ASN A 158 -10.76 -21.50 12.18
CA ASN A 158 -9.55 -22.28 12.47
C ASN A 158 -8.36 -22.07 11.52
N GLU A 159 -8.41 -21.04 10.68
CA GLU A 159 -7.26 -20.63 9.88
C GLU A 159 -6.20 -19.96 10.77
N SER A 160 -4.92 -20.25 10.51
CA SER A 160 -3.81 -19.59 11.19
C SER A 160 -3.36 -18.37 10.40
N ILE A 161 -3.22 -17.23 11.08
CA ILE A 161 -2.66 -16.00 10.54
C ILE A 161 -1.24 -15.87 11.06
N ALA A 162 -0.27 -16.11 10.18
CA ALA A 162 1.15 -15.94 10.44
C ALA A 162 1.52 -14.45 10.53
N VAL A 163 2.47 -14.15 11.41
CA VAL A 163 3.03 -12.82 11.62
C VAL A 163 4.50 -12.84 11.21
N TYR A 164 4.87 -11.90 10.35
CA TYR A 164 6.24 -11.68 9.90
C TYR A 164 6.70 -10.28 10.30
N ARG A 165 7.90 -10.18 10.89
CA ARG A 165 8.57 -8.89 11.15
C ARG A 165 9.42 -8.53 9.97
N ALA A 166 9.20 -7.35 9.42
CA ALA A 166 9.94 -6.85 8.27
C ALA A 166 10.96 -5.79 8.68
N THR A 167 12.18 -5.86 8.14
CA THR A 167 13.23 -4.84 8.38
C THR A 167 12.77 -3.47 7.88
N HIS A 168 12.14 -3.44 6.71
CA HIS A 168 11.65 -2.21 6.08
C HIS A 168 10.12 -2.00 6.24
N GLY A 169 9.52 -2.69 7.20
CA GLY A 169 8.06 -2.70 7.40
C GLY A 169 7.47 -1.35 7.81
N ARG A 170 8.22 -0.52 8.57
CA ARG A 170 7.68 0.75 9.09
C ARG A 170 7.27 1.69 7.97
N ASN A 171 8.14 1.95 7.01
CA ASN A 171 7.80 2.89 5.92
C ASN A 171 6.73 2.29 5.00
N ALA A 172 6.79 0.97 4.77
CA ALA A 172 5.75 0.26 4.04
C ALA A 172 4.36 0.43 4.70
N ALA A 173 4.28 0.35 6.02
CA ALA A 173 3.04 0.57 6.77
C ALA A 173 2.48 1.99 6.59
N TYR A 174 3.34 3.01 6.63
CA TYR A 174 2.91 4.40 6.35
C TYR A 174 2.43 4.56 4.92
N TRP A 175 3.13 3.98 3.94
CA TRP A 175 2.70 4.02 2.55
C TRP A 175 1.34 3.34 2.38
N ALA A 176 1.15 2.14 2.95
CA ALA A 176 -0.10 1.40 2.86
C ALA A 176 -1.27 2.19 3.44
N LYS A 177 -1.10 2.78 4.63
CA LYS A 177 -2.10 3.67 5.24
C LYS A 177 -2.49 4.85 4.36
N ASN A 178 -1.55 5.43 3.63
CA ASN A 178 -1.81 6.61 2.83
C ASN A 178 -2.40 6.28 1.44
N ASN A 179 -2.33 5.03 0.99
CA ASN A 179 -2.69 4.65 -0.38
C ASN A 179 -3.81 3.61 -0.49
N TYR A 180 -4.22 2.95 0.60
CA TYR A 180 -5.24 1.89 0.54
C TYR A 180 -6.55 2.37 -0.10
N SER A 181 -6.99 3.59 0.21
CA SER A 181 -8.25 4.15 -0.30
C SER A 181 -8.23 4.45 -1.80
N SER A 182 -7.05 4.52 -2.42
CA SER A 182 -6.91 4.64 -3.88
C SER A 182 -7.20 3.33 -4.61
N VAL A 183 -7.25 2.20 -3.90
CA VAL A 183 -7.61 0.89 -4.46
C VAL A 183 -9.11 0.71 -4.35
N THR A 184 -9.85 0.97 -5.43
CA THR A 184 -11.31 0.89 -5.46
C THR A 184 -11.83 -0.37 -6.16
N SER A 185 -10.95 -1.16 -6.78
CA SER A 185 -11.32 -2.41 -7.44
C SER A 185 -10.24 -3.48 -7.27
N TYR A 186 -10.70 -4.72 -7.11
CA TYR A 186 -9.86 -5.89 -6.97
C TYR A 186 -9.66 -6.59 -8.32
N HIS A 187 -8.41 -6.91 -8.67
CA HIS A 187 -8.14 -7.64 -9.90
C HIS A 187 -6.82 -8.41 -9.84
N ILE A 188 -6.85 -9.70 -10.17
CA ILE A 188 -5.66 -10.51 -10.46
C ILE A 188 -5.69 -10.88 -11.95
N PRO A 189 -4.68 -10.49 -12.75
CA PRO A 189 -4.60 -10.86 -14.18
C PRO A 189 -4.26 -12.35 -14.49
N VAL A 190 -5.12 -13.31 -14.10
CA VAL A 190 -4.81 -14.75 -14.12
C VAL A 190 -4.43 -15.33 -15.51
N TYR A 191 -4.87 -14.72 -16.62
CA TYR A 191 -4.73 -15.28 -17.98
C TYR A 191 -3.86 -14.46 -18.94
N SER A 192 -3.76 -13.15 -18.73
CA SER A 192 -3.02 -12.20 -19.56
C SER A 192 -2.67 -11.00 -18.68
N TRP A 193 -1.51 -10.38 -18.95
CA TRP A 193 -1.14 -9.16 -18.26
C TRP A 193 -2.06 -8.00 -18.61
N ASP A 194 -2.60 -7.91 -19.83
CA ASP A 194 -3.45 -6.78 -20.26
C ASP A 194 -2.82 -5.40 -19.97
N ASN A 195 -1.50 -5.27 -20.12
CA ASN A 195 -0.70 -4.10 -19.71
C ASN A 195 -0.78 -3.75 -18.21
N PHE A 196 -1.05 -4.75 -17.36
CA PHE A 196 -1.12 -4.61 -15.91
C PHE A 196 0.28 -4.55 -15.31
N GLN A 197 0.79 -3.32 -15.24
CA GLN A 197 2.08 -3.01 -14.65
C GLN A 197 1.99 -2.93 -13.12
N LEU A 198 3.09 -3.29 -12.45
CA LEU A 198 3.16 -3.24 -10.99
C LEU A 198 2.95 -1.85 -10.39
N LYS A 199 3.18 -0.76 -11.14
CA LYS A 199 2.88 0.61 -10.70
C LYS A 199 1.40 0.94 -10.61
N THR A 200 0.54 0.18 -11.29
CA THR A 200 -0.89 0.46 -11.33
C THR A 200 -1.48 0.25 -9.94
N ILE A 201 -1.88 1.33 -9.27
CA ILE A 201 -2.49 1.27 -7.93
C ILE A 201 -3.90 0.71 -7.96
N ASN A 202 -4.66 0.96 -9.03
CA ASN A 202 -6.04 0.51 -9.19
C ASN A 202 -6.27 -0.01 -10.62
N PRO A 203 -6.73 -1.26 -10.82
CA PRO A 203 -7.10 -2.21 -9.77
C PRO A 203 -5.89 -2.87 -9.10
N ASN A 204 -6.10 -3.51 -7.94
CA ASN A 204 -5.04 -4.11 -7.14
C ASN A 204 -5.43 -5.46 -6.52
N TYR A 205 -4.47 -6.10 -5.87
CA TYR A 205 -4.69 -7.30 -5.06
C TYR A 205 -3.69 -7.31 -3.89
N CYS A 206 -3.94 -8.16 -2.89
CA CYS A 206 -3.24 -8.12 -1.60
C CYS A 206 -1.71 -8.05 -1.71
N SER A 207 -1.08 -9.00 -2.39
CA SER A 207 0.38 -9.10 -2.47
C SER A 207 1.03 -8.07 -3.37
N LYS A 208 0.38 -7.60 -4.45
CA LYS A 208 0.89 -6.44 -5.21
C LYS A 208 0.84 -5.17 -4.37
N PHE A 209 -0.24 -4.94 -3.63
CA PHE A 209 -0.35 -3.78 -2.76
C PHE A 209 0.72 -3.77 -1.67
N ILE A 210 1.01 -4.92 -1.05
CA ILE A 210 2.12 -5.03 -0.09
C ILE A 210 3.47 -4.83 -0.78
N TRP A 211 3.71 -5.38 -1.97
CA TRP A 211 4.93 -5.10 -2.74
C TRP A 211 5.10 -3.60 -3.01
N GLN A 212 4.05 -2.93 -3.47
CA GLN A 212 4.04 -1.48 -3.70
C GLN A 212 4.34 -0.70 -2.41
N ALA A 213 3.79 -1.14 -1.28
CA ALA A 213 4.06 -0.54 0.01
C ALA A 213 5.54 -0.61 0.38
N PHE A 214 6.17 -1.78 0.22
CA PHE A 214 7.61 -1.92 0.46
C PHE A 214 8.44 -1.13 -0.54
N TYR A 215 8.09 -1.16 -1.82
CA TYR A 215 8.83 -0.47 -2.87
C TYR A 215 8.79 1.05 -2.70
N TYR A 216 7.60 1.64 -2.73
CA TYR A 216 7.42 3.09 -2.68
C TYR A 216 7.60 3.66 -1.28
N GLY A 217 7.34 2.87 -0.24
CA GLY A 217 7.63 3.26 1.14
C GLY A 217 9.13 3.36 1.41
N ASN A 218 9.97 2.60 0.70
CA ASN A 218 11.41 2.53 0.96
C ASN A 218 12.24 2.97 -0.24
N TYR A 219 11.95 4.19 -0.73
CA TYR A 219 12.76 4.91 -1.71
C TYR A 219 12.99 4.12 -3.02
N ASP A 220 11.91 3.54 -3.56
CA ASP A 220 11.88 2.84 -4.84
C ASP A 220 12.82 1.62 -4.92
N THR A 221 13.04 0.96 -3.78
CA THR A 221 13.86 -0.24 -3.66
C THR A 221 12.99 -1.49 -3.48
N ASP A 222 13.21 -2.50 -4.31
CA ASP A 222 12.47 -3.76 -4.25
C ASP A 222 13.06 -4.73 -3.21
N TYR A 223 12.63 -4.61 -1.96
CA TYR A 223 13.03 -5.51 -0.86
C TYR A 223 12.32 -6.87 -0.85
N ILE A 224 11.30 -7.06 -1.70
CA ILE A 224 10.48 -8.27 -1.70
C ILE A 224 10.98 -9.26 -2.74
N ILE A 225 11.18 -8.81 -3.98
CA ILE A 225 11.64 -9.68 -5.08
C ILE A 225 13.11 -9.43 -5.42
N GLY A 226 13.62 -8.22 -5.22
CA GLY A 226 15.01 -7.83 -5.48
C GLY A 226 15.32 -7.37 -6.91
N TYR A 227 14.38 -7.47 -7.85
CA TYR A 227 14.63 -7.20 -9.28
C TYR A 227 13.39 -6.79 -10.08
N TYR A 228 12.25 -6.56 -9.44
CA TYR A 228 11.07 -6.02 -10.10
C TYR A 228 11.16 -4.50 -10.16
N THR A 229 10.56 -3.94 -11.22
CA THR A 229 10.43 -2.49 -11.41
C THR A 229 8.96 -2.12 -11.59
N PRO A 230 8.57 -0.86 -11.34
CA PRO A 230 7.18 -0.42 -11.46
C PRO A 230 6.55 -0.64 -12.85
N ASN A 231 7.35 -0.61 -13.92
CA ASN A 231 6.87 -0.82 -15.29
C ASN A 231 6.76 -2.30 -15.68
N LYS A 232 7.18 -3.23 -14.82
CA LYS A 232 7.13 -4.65 -15.12
C LYS A 232 5.69 -5.15 -15.10
N GLU A 233 5.33 -5.91 -16.13
CA GLU A 233 4.12 -6.73 -16.15
C GLU A 233 4.44 -8.06 -15.47
N ALA A 234 4.08 -8.17 -14.19
CA ALA A 234 4.41 -9.32 -13.36
C ALA A 234 3.40 -9.54 -12.23
N PHE A 235 3.41 -10.77 -11.69
CA PHE A 235 2.68 -11.14 -10.48
C PHE A 235 3.63 -11.12 -9.29
N VAL A 236 3.09 -10.67 -8.17
CA VAL A 236 3.68 -10.92 -6.85
C VAL A 236 2.72 -11.84 -6.11
N THR A 237 3.16 -13.02 -5.73
CA THR A 237 2.34 -13.93 -4.91
C THR A 237 2.51 -13.62 -3.42
N PRO A 238 1.52 -13.93 -2.57
CA PRO A 238 1.67 -13.88 -1.12
C PRO A 238 2.90 -14.65 -0.62
N GLY A 239 3.18 -15.81 -1.21
CA GLY A 239 4.36 -16.62 -0.90
C GLY A 239 5.68 -15.88 -1.19
N GLN A 240 5.77 -15.15 -2.31
CA GLN A 240 6.96 -14.34 -2.59
C GLN A 240 7.17 -13.20 -1.57
N VAL A 241 6.08 -12.62 -1.05
CA VAL A 241 6.18 -11.60 0.00
C VAL A 241 6.79 -12.18 1.26
N VAL A 242 6.25 -13.29 1.76
CA VAL A 242 6.69 -13.87 3.05
C VAL A 242 8.00 -14.65 2.99
N ASN A 243 8.45 -15.03 1.80
CA ASN A 243 9.73 -15.70 1.59
C ASN A 243 10.89 -14.73 1.29
N SER A 244 10.66 -13.41 1.29
CA SER A 244 11.75 -12.46 1.08
C SER A 244 12.68 -12.40 2.30
N ASP A 245 13.95 -12.08 2.06
CA ASP A 245 14.95 -11.93 3.14
C ASP A 245 14.65 -10.75 4.07
N ASP A 246 13.73 -9.85 3.67
CA ASP A 246 13.30 -8.72 4.50
C ASP A 246 12.39 -9.15 5.65
N LEU A 247 11.68 -10.28 5.49
CA LEU A 247 10.65 -10.76 6.42
C LEU A 247 11.14 -11.97 7.24
N THR A 248 10.94 -11.90 8.56
CA THR A 248 11.21 -13.01 9.49
C THR A 248 9.92 -13.45 10.17
N TYR A 249 9.59 -14.75 10.10
CA TYR A 249 8.45 -15.32 10.82
C TYR A 249 8.64 -15.21 12.34
N VAL A 250 7.61 -14.74 13.06
CA VAL A 250 7.67 -14.57 14.53
C VAL A 250 6.57 -15.31 15.30
N GLY A 251 5.67 -15.97 14.59
CA GLY A 251 4.58 -16.76 15.18
C GLY A 251 3.27 -16.56 14.43
N SER A 252 2.17 -16.98 15.04
CA SER A 252 0.84 -16.88 14.42
C SER A 252 -0.26 -16.77 15.47
N PHE A 253 -1.42 -16.29 15.06
CA PHE A 253 -2.65 -16.26 15.85
C PHE A 253 -3.82 -16.82 15.01
N GLY A 254 -4.85 -17.35 15.67
CA GLY A 254 -5.99 -17.94 14.97
C GLY A 254 -6.92 -16.89 14.37
N SER A 255 -7.63 -17.22 13.30
CA SER A 255 -8.90 -16.57 12.95
C SER A 255 -9.92 -16.78 14.06
N ARG A 256 -10.99 -15.98 14.09
CA ARG A 256 -12.08 -16.22 15.05
C ARG A 256 -12.80 -17.52 14.67
N SER A 257 -13.11 -18.30 15.70
CA SER A 257 -13.99 -19.48 15.66
C SER A 257 -15.45 -19.07 15.45
#